data_AF-A0A844G0D5-F1
#
_entry.id   AF-A0A844G0D5-F1
#
_cell.length_a   1.000
_cell.length_b   1.000
_cell.length_c   1.000
_cell.angle_alpha   90.00
_cell.angle_beta   90.00
_cell.angle_gamma   90.00
#
_symmetry.space_group_name_H-M   'P 1'
#
loop_
_entity.id
_entity.type
_entity.pdbx_description
1 polymer ?
#
loop_
_entity_poly.entity_id
_entity_poly.type
_entity_poly.pdbx_seq_one_letter_code
_entity_poly.pdbx_strand_id
1 'polypeptide(L)'
;MSMKYLLAGLAAFAFCAGLYAGPPAGGPPPPPPDGVDGPPPPPSREQRGFGPAVWRAFSRLTEEQRQELLKLQVSDAEQFRTKMRELGEALRKEEKAGFEALLKLAEKCRAATDEKEKAALKQEIVGRIRTHYMERLEDNKRQLEEMKRRTARLEEELRKREANAEEVIKARAEGLIRGERPEPGKRPPKAGK
;
A
#
# COMPACT_ATOMS: atom_id res chain seq x y z
N MET A 1 44.18 10.98 -22.16
CA MET A 1 44.58 9.56 -22.29
C MET A 1 44.30 8.88 -20.96
N SER A 2 43.67 7.71 -20.79
CA SER A 2 42.95 6.72 -21.60
C SER A 2 42.26 5.85 -20.52
N MET A 3 40.94 5.87 -20.33
CA MET A 3 39.92 4.96 -20.90
C MET A 3 40.36 3.47 -20.98
N LYS A 4 39.82 2.64 -20.07
CA LYS A 4 39.65 1.15 -20.03
C LYS A 4 39.41 0.82 -18.53
N TYR A 5 38.28 0.32 -18.05
CA TYR A 5 37.54 -0.86 -18.50
C TYR A 5 36.03 -0.70 -18.32
N LEU A 6 35.33 -1.18 -19.35
CA LEU A 6 33.90 -1.39 -19.49
C LEU A 6 33.50 -2.80 -18.96
N LEU A 7 32.21 -2.90 -18.60
CA LEU A 7 31.31 -4.05 -18.78
C LEU A 7 31.60 -5.37 -18.05
N ALA A 8 30.71 -5.73 -17.11
CA ALA A 8 29.90 -6.96 -17.16
C ALA A 8 28.89 -6.97 -16.00
N GLY A 9 27.63 -7.33 -16.27
CA GLY A 9 26.64 -7.60 -15.22
C GLY A 9 25.20 -7.15 -15.48
N LEU A 10 24.75 -7.05 -16.73
CA LEU A 10 23.33 -6.96 -17.09
C LEU A 10 22.78 -8.38 -17.30
N ALA A 11 21.91 -8.85 -16.42
CA ALA A 11 21.02 -10.00 -16.65
C ALA A 11 19.63 -9.59 -16.13
N ALA A 12 18.80 -9.02 -17.00
CA ALA A 12 17.67 -9.72 -17.62
C ALA A 12 16.49 -9.96 -16.65
N PHE A 13 15.77 -8.89 -16.31
CA PHE A 13 14.37 -9.03 -15.89
C PHE A 13 13.53 -9.18 -17.16
N ALA A 14 13.35 -10.43 -17.56
CA ALA A 14 12.52 -10.79 -18.70
C ALA A 14 11.07 -10.35 -18.45
N PHE A 15 10.66 -9.36 -19.21
CA PHE A 15 9.29 -8.99 -19.47
C PHE A 15 8.58 -10.20 -20.06
N CYS A 16 7.76 -10.90 -19.25
CA CYS A 16 6.87 -11.96 -19.75
C CYS A 16 5.72 -11.35 -20.55
N ALA A 17 6.02 -10.73 -21.70
CA ALA A 17 5.12 -10.71 -22.83
C ALA A 17 5.33 -12.02 -23.59
N GLY A 18 4.71 -13.08 -23.08
CA GLY A 18 4.53 -14.32 -23.82
C GLY A 18 3.59 -14.06 -24.98
N LEU A 19 4.15 -13.96 -26.18
CA LEU A 19 3.50 -14.14 -27.46
C LEU A 19 2.60 -15.39 -27.42
N TYR A 20 1.29 -15.18 -27.34
CA TYR A 20 0.32 -16.22 -27.72
C TYR A 20 0.19 -16.20 -29.24
N ALA A 21 0.90 -17.11 -29.90
CA ALA A 21 0.49 -17.57 -31.21
C ALA A 21 -0.88 -18.25 -31.04
N GLY A 22 -1.93 -17.63 -31.57
CA GLY A 22 -3.29 -18.15 -31.45
C GLY A 22 -3.48 -19.44 -32.26
N PRO A 23 -4.05 -20.51 -31.68
CA PRO A 23 -4.75 -21.55 -32.42
C PRO A 23 -6.23 -21.15 -32.65
N PRO A 24 -6.91 -21.75 -33.63
CA PRO A 24 -8.09 -21.18 -34.28
C PRO A 24 -9.32 -21.10 -33.37
N ALA A 25 -10.21 -20.21 -33.76
CA ALA A 25 -11.49 -19.91 -33.11
C ALA A 25 -12.34 -21.17 -32.81
N GLY A 26 -12.99 -21.16 -31.64
CA GLY A 26 -14.33 -21.75 -31.51
C GLY A 26 -14.53 -22.98 -30.62
N GLY A 27 -13.87 -23.09 -29.47
CA GLY A 27 -14.24 -24.10 -28.46
C GLY A 27 -14.08 -23.58 -27.02
N PRO A 28 -14.97 -23.95 -26.08
CA PRO A 28 -14.73 -23.68 -24.66
C PRO A 28 -13.42 -24.37 -24.22
N PRO A 29 -12.66 -23.77 -23.29
CA PRO A 29 -11.44 -24.39 -22.78
C PRO A 29 -11.77 -25.78 -22.20
N PRO A 30 -10.87 -26.77 -22.37
CA PRO A 30 -11.07 -28.08 -21.77
C PRO A 30 -11.25 -27.89 -20.25
N PRO A 31 -12.16 -28.65 -19.61
CA PRO A 31 -12.29 -28.59 -18.16
C PRO A 31 -10.93 -28.93 -17.54
N PRO A 32 -10.54 -28.25 -16.45
CA PRO A 32 -9.30 -28.57 -15.76
C PRO A 32 -9.34 -30.05 -15.31
N PRO A 33 -8.20 -30.76 -15.33
CA PRO A 33 -8.13 -32.11 -14.81
C PRO A 33 -8.55 -32.11 -13.34
N ASP A 34 -9.44 -33.05 -12.98
CA ASP A 34 -9.95 -33.20 -11.62
C ASP A 34 -8.77 -33.34 -10.63
N GLY A 35 -8.69 -32.42 -9.65
CA GLY A 35 -7.81 -32.56 -8.49
C GLY A 35 -6.58 -31.65 -8.41
N VAL A 36 -6.40 -30.68 -9.31
CA VAL A 36 -5.49 -29.54 -9.05
C VAL A 36 -6.29 -28.38 -8.50
N ASP A 37 -6.25 -28.21 -7.16
CA ASP A 37 -6.63 -26.96 -6.53
C ASP A 37 -5.80 -25.85 -7.18
N GLY A 38 -6.45 -25.06 -8.05
CA GLY A 38 -5.83 -23.88 -8.61
C GLY A 38 -5.35 -22.96 -7.47
N PRO A 39 -4.35 -22.10 -7.73
CA PRO A 39 -3.95 -21.11 -6.73
C PRO A 39 -5.21 -20.39 -6.21
N PRO A 40 -5.32 -20.17 -4.89
CA PRO A 40 -6.53 -19.62 -4.32
C PRO A 40 -6.92 -18.35 -5.09
N PRO A 41 -8.21 -18.16 -5.41
CA PRO A 41 -8.65 -17.02 -6.20
C PRO A 41 -8.13 -15.74 -5.53
N PRO A 42 -7.65 -14.76 -6.32
CA PRO A 42 -7.18 -13.51 -5.75
C PRO A 42 -8.28 -12.93 -4.87
N PRO A 43 -7.94 -12.34 -3.70
CA PRO A 43 -8.95 -11.84 -2.78
C PRO A 43 -9.89 -10.89 -3.52
N SER A 44 -11.19 -11.07 -3.25
CA SER A 44 -12.25 -10.25 -3.85
C SER A 44 -11.95 -8.77 -3.61
N ARG A 45 -12.55 -7.88 -4.40
CA ARG A 45 -12.39 -6.41 -4.22
C ARG A 45 -12.75 -5.95 -2.80
N GLU A 46 -13.60 -6.70 -2.10
CA GLU A 46 -14.00 -6.47 -0.72
C GLU A 46 -13.00 -7.02 0.30
N GLN A 47 -12.29 -8.10 -0.04
CA GLN A 47 -11.18 -8.66 0.76
C GLN A 47 -9.86 -7.92 0.54
N ARG A 48 -9.73 -7.20 -0.59
CA ARG A 48 -8.57 -6.36 -0.88
C ARG A 48 -8.63 -5.14 0.03
N GLY A 49 -7.69 -5.05 0.97
CA GLY A 49 -7.54 -3.89 1.85
C GLY A 49 -7.34 -2.59 1.07
N PHE A 50 -7.37 -1.46 1.77
CA PHE A 50 -7.20 -0.16 1.13
C PHE A 50 -5.82 -0.03 0.45
N GLY A 51 -5.83 0.47 -0.79
CA GLY A 51 -4.62 0.71 -1.55
C GLY A 51 -3.82 1.92 -1.07
N PRO A 52 -2.60 2.13 -1.59
CA PRO A 52 -1.69 3.19 -1.15
C PRO A 52 -2.30 4.61 -1.22
N ALA A 53 -3.10 4.90 -2.24
CA ALA A 53 -3.73 6.21 -2.41
C ALA A 53 -4.73 6.54 -1.28
N VAL A 54 -5.49 5.56 -0.81
CA VAL A 54 -6.43 5.72 0.29
C VAL A 54 -5.68 5.97 1.59
N TRP A 55 -4.63 5.18 1.86
CA TRP A 55 -3.81 5.37 3.06
C TRP A 55 -3.09 6.72 3.07
N ARG A 56 -2.65 7.20 1.91
CA ARG A 56 -2.09 8.54 1.78
C ARG A 56 -3.13 9.62 2.08
N ALA A 57 -4.34 9.51 1.51
CA ALA A 57 -5.42 10.45 1.82
C ALA A 57 -5.74 10.46 3.32
N PHE A 58 -5.81 9.29 3.95
CA PHE A 58 -5.98 9.16 5.40
C PHE A 58 -4.84 9.82 6.21
N SER A 59 -3.59 9.70 5.76
CA SER A 59 -2.43 10.30 6.45
C SER A 59 -2.44 11.84 6.44
N ARG A 60 -3.17 12.47 5.50
CA ARG A 60 -3.30 13.92 5.39
C ARG A 60 -4.35 14.51 6.34
N LEU A 61 -5.21 13.68 6.93
CA LEU A 61 -6.21 14.12 7.91
C LEU A 61 -5.55 14.65 9.20
N THR A 62 -6.27 15.48 9.95
CA THR A 62 -5.89 15.82 11.32
C THR A 62 -5.99 14.60 12.23
N GLU A 63 -5.35 14.65 13.41
CA GLU A 63 -5.45 13.53 14.36
C GLU A 63 -6.89 13.32 14.83
N GLU A 64 -7.64 14.40 15.07
CA GLU A 64 -9.05 14.35 15.45
C GLU A 64 -9.89 13.64 14.39
N GLN A 65 -9.74 14.03 13.12
CA GLN A 65 -10.43 13.40 11.99
C GLN A 65 -10.06 11.92 11.85
N ARG A 66 -8.79 11.57 12.06
CA ARG A 66 -8.36 10.16 12.04
C ARG A 66 -9.05 9.36 13.15
N GLN A 67 -9.09 9.91 14.37
CA GLN A 67 -9.71 9.23 15.52
C GLN A 67 -11.22 9.03 15.30
N GLU A 68 -11.92 10.05 14.79
CA GLU A 68 -13.34 9.92 14.44
C GLU A 68 -13.57 8.83 13.39
N LEU A 69 -12.74 8.80 12.35
CA LEU A 69 -12.83 7.76 11.33
C LEU A 69 -12.54 6.37 11.91
N LEU A 70 -11.55 6.24 12.80
CA LEU A 70 -11.20 4.96 13.42
C LEU A 70 -12.28 4.47 14.40
N LYS A 71 -13.06 5.35 15.03
CA LYS A 71 -14.24 4.93 15.81
C LYS A 71 -15.26 4.21 14.92
N LEU A 72 -15.48 4.70 13.69
CA LEU A 72 -16.35 4.04 12.72
C LEU A 72 -15.87 2.62 12.39
N GLN A 73 -14.57 2.34 12.41
CA GLN A 73 -14.08 0.98 12.15
C GLN A 73 -14.69 -0.06 13.10
N VAL A 74 -14.98 0.33 14.34
CA VAL A 74 -15.57 -0.54 15.37
C VAL A 74 -17.10 -0.43 15.39
N SER A 75 -17.65 0.77 15.23
CA SER A 75 -19.11 0.99 15.34
C SER A 75 -19.89 0.74 14.05
N ASP A 76 -19.30 1.04 12.89
CA ASP A 76 -19.90 0.88 11.56
C ASP A 76 -18.82 0.66 10.48
N ALA A 77 -18.47 -0.61 10.29
CA ALA A 77 -17.42 -1.01 9.35
C ALA A 77 -17.78 -0.73 7.88
N GLU A 78 -19.05 -0.61 7.52
CA GLU A 78 -19.47 -0.24 6.16
C GLU A 78 -19.23 1.26 5.92
N GLN A 79 -19.68 2.10 6.86
CA GLN A 79 -19.48 3.55 6.77
C GLN A 79 -17.99 3.90 6.79
N PHE A 80 -17.18 3.23 7.61
CA PHE A 80 -15.73 3.37 7.58
C PHE A 80 -15.14 3.06 6.20
N ARG A 81 -15.55 1.94 5.58
CA ARG A 81 -15.08 1.53 4.26
C ARG A 81 -15.47 2.52 3.17
N THR A 82 -16.69 3.06 3.23
CA THR A 82 -17.16 4.08 2.31
C THR A 82 -16.35 5.36 2.45
N LYS A 83 -16.18 5.89 3.66
CA LYS A 83 -15.40 7.11 3.91
C LYS A 83 -13.95 7.00 3.47
N MET A 84 -13.31 5.85 3.73
CA MET A 84 -11.95 5.60 3.26
C MET A 84 -11.84 5.58 1.72
N ARG A 85 -12.82 5.01 1.02
CA ARG A 85 -12.87 5.05 -0.45
C ARG A 85 -13.07 6.47 -0.97
N GLU A 86 -13.99 7.23 -0.37
CA GLU A 86 -14.26 8.63 -0.71
C GLU A 86 -12.99 9.48 -0.60
N LEU A 87 -12.24 9.34 0.50
CA LEU A 87 -10.96 10.04 0.69
C LEU A 87 -9.95 9.71 -0.42
N GLY A 88 -9.78 8.44 -0.75
CA GLY A 88 -8.89 8.03 -1.83
C GLY A 88 -9.35 8.45 -3.22
N GLU A 89 -10.66 8.54 -3.45
CA GLU A 89 -11.23 9.05 -4.71
C GLU A 89 -11.08 10.56 -4.86
N ALA A 90 -11.33 11.31 -3.79
CA ALA A 90 -11.13 12.76 -3.76
C ALA A 90 -9.68 13.11 -4.11
N LEU A 91 -8.72 12.44 -3.45
CA LEU A 91 -7.31 12.66 -3.73
C LEU A 91 -6.92 12.30 -5.17
N ARG A 92 -7.44 11.20 -5.72
CA ARG A 92 -7.18 10.83 -7.13
C ARG A 92 -7.73 11.86 -8.11
N LYS A 93 -8.92 12.41 -7.84
CA LYS A 93 -9.52 13.46 -8.67
C LYS A 93 -8.69 14.75 -8.63
N GLU A 94 -8.27 15.16 -7.43
CA GLU A 94 -7.40 16.32 -7.23
C GLU A 94 -6.09 16.18 -8.02
N GLU A 95 -5.40 15.05 -7.88
CA GLU A 95 -4.14 14.81 -8.58
C GLU A 95 -4.29 14.76 -10.09
N LYS A 96 -5.36 14.11 -10.57
CA LYS A 96 -5.66 14.06 -12.00
C LYS A 96 -5.88 15.46 -12.56
N ALA A 97 -6.68 16.28 -11.88
CA ALA A 97 -6.92 17.66 -12.29
C ALA A 97 -5.64 18.51 -12.27
N GLY A 98 -4.81 18.36 -11.24
CA GLY A 98 -3.51 19.04 -11.14
C GLY A 98 -2.55 18.65 -12.27
N PHE A 99 -2.50 17.36 -12.61
CA PHE A 99 -1.67 16.87 -13.71
C PHE A 99 -2.16 17.34 -15.08
N GLU A 100 -3.47 17.28 -15.34
CA GLU A 100 -4.06 17.82 -16.56
C GLU A 100 -3.78 19.33 -16.73
N ALA A 101 -3.84 20.10 -15.65
CA ALA A 101 -3.47 21.51 -15.67
C ALA A 101 -1.98 21.73 -15.99
N LEU A 102 -1.10 20.87 -15.48
CA LEU A 102 0.33 20.90 -15.80
C LEU A 102 0.61 20.58 -17.27
N LEU A 103 -0.09 19.58 -17.84
CA LEU A 103 0.02 19.24 -19.26
C LEU A 103 -0.40 20.41 -20.16
N LYS A 104 -1.50 21.09 -19.82
CA LYS A 104 -1.95 22.30 -20.54
C LYS A 104 -0.91 23.42 -20.49
N LEU A 105 -0.23 23.62 -19.35
CA LEU A 105 0.87 24.59 -19.26
C LEU A 105 2.06 24.18 -20.13
N ALA A 106 2.41 22.90 -20.15
CA ALA A 106 3.49 22.38 -20.98
C ALA A 106 3.18 22.51 -22.49
N GLU A 107 1.93 22.35 -22.89
CA GLU A 107 1.46 22.64 -24.26
C GLU A 107 1.61 24.12 -24.60
N LYS A 108 1.12 25.03 -23.75
CA LYS A 108 1.31 26.48 -23.93
C LYS A 108 2.78 26.85 -24.05
N CYS A 109 3.64 26.29 -23.19
CA CYS A 109 5.07 26.55 -23.22
C CYS A 109 5.74 26.07 -24.51
N ARG A 110 5.25 24.97 -25.10
CA ARG A 110 5.76 24.47 -26.39
C ARG A 110 5.28 25.31 -27.57
N ALA A 111 4.08 25.86 -27.49
CA ALA A 111 3.49 26.71 -28.52
C ALA A 111 3.99 28.17 -28.49
N ALA A 112 4.49 28.64 -27.34
CA ALA A 112 4.97 30.01 -27.17
C ALA A 112 6.19 30.30 -28.07
N THR A 113 6.07 31.37 -28.86
CA THR A 113 7.13 31.90 -29.73
C THR A 113 7.94 33.01 -29.08
N ASP A 114 7.35 33.71 -28.10
CA ASP A 114 8.05 34.71 -27.29
C ASP A 114 8.91 34.04 -26.21
N GLU A 115 10.20 34.36 -26.19
CA GLU A 115 11.15 33.76 -25.24
C GLU A 115 10.88 34.20 -23.79
N LYS A 116 10.34 35.41 -23.58
CA LYS A 116 10.01 35.90 -22.24
C LYS A 116 8.79 35.16 -21.67
N GLU A 117 7.74 34.99 -22.46
CA GLU A 117 6.56 34.17 -22.11
C GLU A 117 6.96 32.72 -21.85
N LYS A 118 7.78 32.13 -22.73
CA LYS A 118 8.28 30.76 -22.58
C LYS A 118 9.09 30.57 -21.30
N ALA A 119 9.93 31.53 -20.94
CA ALA A 119 10.68 31.50 -19.69
C ALA A 119 9.76 31.57 -18.47
N ALA A 120 8.73 32.43 -18.50
CA ALA A 120 7.73 32.52 -17.43
C ALA A 120 6.95 31.21 -17.27
N LEU A 121 6.47 30.61 -18.37
CA LEU A 121 5.77 29.32 -18.36
C LEU A 121 6.65 28.18 -17.83
N LYS A 122 7.94 28.14 -18.21
CA LYS A 122 8.90 27.17 -17.65
C LYS A 122 9.03 27.32 -16.13
N GLN A 123 9.15 28.55 -15.63
CA GLN A 123 9.23 28.79 -14.19
C GLN A 123 7.95 28.36 -13.46
N GLU A 124 6.77 28.62 -14.03
CA GLU A 124 5.51 28.16 -13.46
C GLU A 124 5.42 26.62 -13.41
N ILE A 125 5.78 25.94 -14.52
CA ILE A 125 5.83 24.48 -14.59
C ILE A 125 6.77 23.91 -13.52
N VAL A 126 7.99 24.45 -13.41
CA VAL A 126 8.96 24.04 -12.38
C VAL A 126 8.41 24.28 -10.98
N GLY A 127 7.76 25.42 -10.75
CA GLY A 127 7.11 25.75 -9.47
C GLY A 127 6.06 24.71 -9.08
N ARG A 128 5.15 24.36 -9.99
CA ARG A 128 4.11 23.35 -9.75
C ARG A 128 4.68 21.96 -9.51
N ILE A 129 5.68 21.55 -10.28
CA ILE A 129 6.36 20.26 -10.09
C ILE A 129 7.05 20.22 -8.72
N ARG A 130 7.73 21.32 -8.34
CA ARG A 130 8.40 21.43 -7.03
C ARG A 130 7.39 21.29 -5.90
N THR A 131 6.27 22.01 -5.95
CA THR A 131 5.21 21.91 -4.93
C THR A 131 4.72 20.47 -4.79
N HIS A 132 4.32 19.84 -5.90
CA HIS A 132 3.85 18.46 -5.88
C HIS A 132 4.89 17.48 -5.33
N TYR A 133 6.16 17.63 -5.71
CA TYR A 133 7.24 16.79 -5.20
C TYR A 133 7.45 16.95 -3.69
N MET A 134 7.41 18.19 -3.19
CA MET A 134 7.57 18.46 -1.76
C MET A 134 6.39 17.91 -0.94
N GLU A 135 5.15 18.04 -1.42
CA GLU A 135 3.98 17.41 -0.79
C GLU A 135 4.14 15.89 -0.71
N ARG A 136 4.64 15.25 -1.78
CA ARG A 136 4.91 13.80 -1.79
C ARG A 136 5.99 13.42 -0.78
N LEU A 137 7.03 14.24 -0.62
CA LEU A 137 8.05 14.02 0.41
C LEU A 137 7.47 14.11 1.82
N GLU A 138 6.59 15.07 2.07
CA GLU A 138 5.92 15.20 3.37
C GLU A 138 4.99 14.02 3.67
N ASP A 139 4.21 13.56 2.68
CA ASP A 139 3.39 12.36 2.82
C ASP A 139 4.25 11.14 3.18
N ASN A 140 5.41 10.98 2.52
CA ASN A 140 6.33 9.89 2.80
C ASN A 140 6.94 10.00 4.22
N LYS A 141 7.27 11.22 4.68
CA LYS A 141 7.74 11.47 6.06
C LYS A 141 6.67 11.09 7.08
N ARG A 142 5.41 11.51 6.87
CA ARG A 142 4.28 11.14 7.73
C ARG A 142 4.10 9.63 7.81
N GLN A 143 4.15 8.95 6.66
CA GLN A 143 4.04 7.49 6.60
C GLN A 143 5.21 6.80 7.32
N LEU A 144 6.44 7.30 7.16
CA LEU A 144 7.61 6.75 7.84
C LEU A 144 7.49 6.85 9.35
N GLU A 145 7.07 8.00 9.88
CA GLU A 145 6.87 8.19 11.31
C GLU A 145 5.77 7.30 11.88
N GLU A 146 4.67 7.11 11.15
CA GLU A 146 3.62 6.17 11.53
C GLU A 146 4.14 4.72 11.56
N MET A 147 4.97 4.31 10.58
CA MET A 147 5.57 2.98 10.57
C MET A 147 6.51 2.78 11.75
N LYS A 148 7.35 3.77 12.08
CA LYS A 148 8.22 3.71 13.28
C LYS A 148 7.41 3.54 14.56
N ARG A 149 6.29 4.27 14.72
CA ARG A 149 5.39 4.13 15.87
C ARG A 149 4.79 2.71 15.97
N ARG A 150 4.37 2.14 14.83
CA ARG A 150 3.84 0.77 14.78
C ARG A 150 4.92 -0.25 15.13
N THR A 151 6.12 -0.10 14.59
CA THR A 151 7.27 -0.94 14.92
C THR A 151 7.57 -0.89 16.41
N ALA A 152 7.64 0.30 17.02
CA ALA A 152 7.88 0.44 18.46
C ALA A 152 6.83 -0.28 19.33
N ARG A 153 5.54 -0.19 18.96
CA ARG A 153 4.47 -0.94 19.63
C ARG A 153 4.63 -2.46 19.49
N LEU A 154 4.99 -2.93 18.29
CA LEU A 154 5.24 -4.35 18.05
C LEU A 154 6.45 -4.86 18.82
N GLU A 155 7.52 -4.07 18.90
CA GLU A 155 8.70 -4.38 19.72
C GLU A 155 8.33 -4.47 21.21
N GLU A 156 7.49 -3.57 21.71
CA GLU A 156 7.00 -3.63 23.09
C GLU A 156 6.15 -4.88 23.35
N GLU A 157 5.24 -5.22 22.43
CA GLU A 157 4.47 -6.46 22.51
C GLU A 157 5.36 -7.70 22.48
N LEU A 158 6.40 -7.70 21.64
CA LEU A 158 7.35 -8.81 21.55
C LEU A 158 8.08 -8.99 22.87
N ARG A 159 8.65 -7.92 23.44
CA ARG A 159 9.33 -7.97 24.75
C ARG A 159 8.41 -8.49 25.86
N LYS A 160 7.14 -8.06 25.88
CA LYS A 160 6.15 -8.57 26.83
C LYS A 160 5.91 -10.07 26.65
N ARG A 161 5.92 -10.58 25.42
CA ARG A 161 5.74 -12.02 25.16
C ARG A 161 6.98 -12.82 25.56
N GLU A 162 8.17 -12.30 25.26
CA GLU A 162 9.43 -12.93 25.65
C GLU A 162 9.54 -13.02 27.18
N ALA A 163 9.22 -11.94 27.90
CA ALA A 163 9.26 -11.92 29.36
C ALA A 163 8.29 -12.90 30.02
N ASN A 164 7.13 -13.16 29.40
CA ASN A 164 6.10 -14.05 29.94
C ASN A 164 6.12 -15.45 29.31
N ALA A 165 7.12 -15.76 28.48
CA ALA A 165 7.11 -16.97 27.65
C ALA A 165 7.05 -18.24 28.51
N GLU A 166 7.90 -18.36 29.52
CA GLU A 166 7.97 -19.54 30.39
C GLU A 166 6.68 -19.77 31.19
N GLU A 167 6.08 -18.71 31.73
CA GLU A 167 4.82 -18.81 32.46
C GLU A 167 3.67 -19.28 31.56
N VAL A 168 3.61 -18.74 30.35
CA VAL A 168 2.62 -19.12 29.33
C VAL A 168 2.83 -20.57 28.87
N ILE A 169 4.08 -20.99 28.68
CA ILE A 169 4.43 -22.38 28.34
C ILE A 169 3.99 -23.32 29.46
N LYS A 170 4.32 -23.00 30.71
CA LYS A 170 3.94 -23.80 31.88
C LYS A 170 2.42 -23.92 32.01
N ALA A 171 1.68 -22.82 31.96
CA ALA A 171 0.22 -22.84 32.03
C ALA A 171 -0.40 -23.67 30.90
N ARG A 172 0.16 -23.57 29.69
CA ARG A 172 -0.29 -24.38 28.55
C ARG A 172 -0.02 -25.87 28.75
N ALA A 173 1.15 -26.22 29.28
CA ALA A 173 1.50 -27.60 29.59
C ALA A 173 0.59 -28.19 30.66
N GLU A 174 0.34 -27.46 31.75
CA GLU A 174 -0.56 -27.89 32.84
C GLU A 174 -2.01 -28.09 32.37
N GLY A 175 -2.54 -27.19 31.53
CA GLY A 175 -3.87 -27.34 30.94
C GLY A 175 -3.99 -28.60 30.09
N LEU A 176 -2.98 -28.89 29.26
CA LEU A 176 -2.94 -30.12 28.47
C LEU A 176 -2.90 -31.38 29.34
N ILE A 177 -2.11 -31.37 30.43
CA ILE A 177 -2.04 -32.47 31.39
C ILE A 177 -3.41 -32.71 32.06
N ARG A 178 -4.16 -31.64 32.33
CA ARG A 178 -5.54 -31.72 32.87
C ARG A 178 -6.57 -32.20 31.84
N GLY A 179 -6.20 -32.36 30.58
CA GLY A 179 -7.10 -32.76 29.49
C GLY A 179 -7.85 -31.60 28.82
N GLU A 180 -7.46 -30.34 29.08
CA GLU A 180 -8.01 -29.19 28.37
C GLU A 180 -7.53 -29.21 26.92
N ARG A 181 -8.47 -29.14 25.96
CA ARG A 181 -8.13 -29.08 24.53
C ARG A 181 -8.10 -27.62 24.07
N PRO A 182 -6.94 -27.05 23.80
CA PRO A 182 -6.88 -25.67 23.37
C PRO A 182 -7.45 -25.51 21.95
N GLU A 183 -8.23 -24.46 21.75
CA GLU A 183 -8.75 -24.12 20.43
C GLU A 183 -7.63 -23.55 19.52
N PRO A 184 -7.59 -23.95 18.24
CA PRO A 184 -6.70 -23.37 17.25
C PRO A 184 -6.91 -21.85 17.14
N GLY A 185 -5.83 -21.09 17.11
CA GLY A 185 -5.87 -19.63 16.93
C GLY A 185 -6.23 -18.81 18.18
N LYS A 186 -6.70 -19.43 19.27
CA LYS A 186 -6.81 -18.72 20.55
C LYS A 186 -5.44 -18.56 21.20
N ARG A 187 -5.10 -17.31 21.52
CA ARG A 187 -3.89 -17.00 22.29
C ARG A 187 -3.96 -17.73 23.64
N PRO A 188 -2.84 -18.29 24.13
CA PRO A 188 -2.82 -18.88 25.45
C PRO A 188 -3.19 -17.83 26.52
N PRO A 189 -3.72 -18.26 27.67
CA PRO A 189 -4.15 -17.35 28.73
C PRO A 189 -2.97 -16.46 29.16
N LYS A 190 -3.28 -15.20 29.46
CA LYS A 190 -2.29 -14.27 30.03
C LYS A 190 -1.94 -14.78 31.43
N ALA A 191 -0.66 -14.82 31.76
CA ALA A 191 -0.24 -15.09 33.12
C ALA A 191 -0.82 -14.04 34.07
N GLY A 192 -1.40 -14.48 35.20
CA GLY A 192 -1.82 -13.60 36.31
C GLY A 192 -3.21 -12.97 36.22
N LYS A 193 -4.25 -13.72 35.84
CA LYS A 193 -5.65 -13.40 36.21
C LYS A 193 -6.37 -14.61 36.74
#